data_AF-A0A2V7CW54-F1
#
_entry.id   AF-A0A2V7CW54-F1
#
_cell.length_a   1.000
_cell.length_b   1.000
_cell.length_c   1.000
_cell.angle_alpha   90.00
_cell.angle_beta   90.00
_cell.angle_gamma   90.00
#
_symmetry.space_group_name_H-M   'P 1'
#
loop_
_entity.id
_entity.type
_entity.pdbx_description
1 polymer ?
#
loop_
_entity_poly.entity_id
_entity_poly.type
_entity_poly.pdbx_seq_one_letter_code
_entity_poly.pdbx_strand_id
1 'polypeptide(L)'
;MRAAKVPPKELRRVVVAASVGNIIEWYDFYIFGSLASILAVKFFEKGHPVAAFLSTVAIFSVGFLIRPLGAFVFGWLGDKVGRKYTFIVTLTGMGLATALIGFVPTYQSIGLAAAFVLFALRLIQGLCLGGEYGGAITYVAEHIEDEHRGYYTGWLQTSPTLGI
;
A
#
# COMPACT_ATOMS: atom_id res chain seq x y z
N MET A 1 -4.84 -5.90 32.75
CA MET A 1 -5.33 -7.04 31.94
C MET A 1 -4.11 -7.69 31.29
N ARG A 2 -3.86 -9.00 31.51
CA ARG A 2 -2.76 -9.70 30.82
C ARG A 2 -3.13 -9.87 29.35
N ALA A 3 -2.36 -9.27 28.44
CA ALA A 3 -2.51 -9.48 27.00
C ALA A 3 -2.42 -10.98 26.69
N ALA A 4 -3.33 -11.50 25.86
CA ALA A 4 -3.26 -12.88 25.40
C ALA A 4 -1.97 -13.05 24.59
N LYS A 5 -1.02 -13.86 25.10
CA LYS A 5 0.24 -14.15 24.41
C LYS A 5 -0.04 -14.97 23.15
N VAL A 6 -0.11 -14.31 21.99
CA VAL A 6 -0.01 -15.02 20.70
C VAL A 6 1.32 -15.75 20.66
N PRO A 7 1.35 -17.01 20.16
CA PRO A 7 2.60 -17.77 20.10
C PRO A 7 3.68 -16.98 19.36
N PRO A 8 4.93 -16.93 19.87
CA PRO A 8 6.01 -16.09 19.33
C PRO A 8 6.25 -16.28 17.82
N LYS A 9 5.99 -17.50 17.32
CA LYS A 9 6.10 -17.85 15.91
C LYS A 9 5.06 -17.14 15.02
N GLU A 10 3.82 -17.00 15.49
CA GLU A 10 2.79 -16.26 14.76
C GLU A 10 3.04 -14.76 14.77
N LEU A 11 3.42 -14.21 15.93
CA LEU A 11 3.79 -12.79 16.05
C LEU A 11 4.94 -12.43 15.10
N ARG A 12 6.02 -13.23 15.10
CA ARG A 12 7.16 -13.03 14.19
C ARG A 12 6.74 -13.10 12.73
N ARG A 13 5.80 -13.99 12.38
CA ARG A 13 5.29 -14.11 11.01
C ARG A 13 4.51 -12.85 10.59
N VAL A 14 3.67 -12.30 11.48
CA VAL A 14 2.92 -11.06 11.18
C VAL A 14 3.86 -9.87 11.06
N VAL A 15 4.83 -9.72 11.97
CA VAL A 15 5.82 -8.64 11.92
C VAL A 15 6.62 -8.70 10.62
N VAL A 16 7.13 -9.88 10.25
CA VAL A 16 7.88 -10.05 9.00
C VAL A 16 7.02 -9.78 7.77
N ALA A 17 5.79 -10.30 7.72
CA ALA A 17 4.88 -10.06 6.61
C ALA A 17 4.54 -8.58 6.45
N ALA A 18 4.26 -7.88 7.56
CA ALA A 18 3.98 -6.44 7.56
C ALA A 18 5.21 -5.61 7.20
N SER A 19 6.41 -5.97 7.67
CA SER A 19 7.65 -5.31 7.27
C SER A 19 7.92 -5.46 5.78
N VAL A 20 7.72 -6.66 5.21
CA VAL A 20 7.89 -6.91 3.77
C VAL A 20 6.86 -6.16 2.93
N GLY A 21 5.59 -6.16 3.34
CA GLY A 21 4.54 -5.38 2.69
C GLY A 21 4.90 -3.88 2.64
N ASN A 22 5.35 -3.35 3.77
CA ASN A 22 5.77 -1.95 3.89
C ASN A 22 7.02 -1.62 3.04
N ILE A 23 7.99 -2.53 2.93
CA ILE A 23 9.16 -2.35 2.03
C ILE A 23 8.70 -2.28 0.58
N ILE A 24 7.87 -3.24 0.15
CA ILE A 24 7.34 -3.30 -1.22
C ILE A 24 6.53 -2.05 -1.55
N GLU A 25 5.76 -1.55 -0.58
CA GLU A 25 4.98 -0.33 -0.70
C GLU A 25 5.87 0.87 -1.03
N TRP A 26 6.84 1.16 -0.15
CA TRP A 26 7.70 2.32 -0.32
C TRP A 26 8.55 2.22 -1.59
N TYR A 27 8.96 1.00 -1.95
CA TYR A 27 9.64 0.74 -3.21
C TYR A 27 8.77 1.05 -4.43
N ASP A 28 7.50 0.62 -4.45
CA ASP A 28 6.58 0.93 -5.54
C ASP A 28 6.31 2.44 -5.66
N PHE A 29 6.11 3.14 -4.54
CA PHE A 29 5.94 4.60 -4.57
C PHE A 29 7.19 5.32 -5.09
N TYR A 30 8.36 4.88 -4.66
CA TYR A 30 9.62 5.45 -5.12
C TYR A 30 9.83 5.22 -6.62
N ILE A 31 9.59 4.01 -7.12
CA ILE A 31 9.65 3.69 -8.54
C ILE A 31 8.63 4.51 -9.34
N PHE A 32 7.38 4.59 -8.89
CA PHE A 32 6.37 5.35 -9.62
C PHE A 32 6.72 6.84 -9.70
N GLY A 33 7.17 7.43 -8.59
CA GLY A 33 7.60 8.82 -8.54
C GLY A 33 8.82 9.09 -9.42
N SER A 34 9.85 8.24 -9.35
CA SER A 34 11.07 8.38 -10.16
C SER A 34 10.84 8.15 -11.65
N LEU A 35 9.92 7.26 -12.01
CA LEU A 35 9.55 6.97 -13.41
C LEU A 35 8.37 7.81 -13.91
N ALA A 36 7.90 8.82 -13.17
CA ALA A 36 6.70 9.59 -13.53
C ALA A 36 6.80 10.23 -14.93
N SER A 37 7.98 10.69 -15.34
CA SER A 37 8.23 11.24 -16.67
C SER A 37 8.10 10.18 -17.78
N ILE A 38 8.54 8.95 -17.52
CA ILE A 38 8.45 7.82 -18.46
C ILE A 38 7.00 7.34 -18.54
N LEU A 39 6.33 7.23 -17.39
CA LEU A 39 4.93 6.83 -17.30
C LEU A 39 4.01 7.82 -18.03
N ALA A 40 4.29 9.13 -17.93
CA ALA A 40 3.57 10.15 -18.68
C ALA A 40 3.60 9.91 -20.20
N VAL A 41 4.76 9.53 -20.75
CA VAL A 41 4.90 9.25 -22.20
C VAL A 41 4.24 7.93 -22.61
N LYS A 42 4.12 6.97 -21.69
CA LYS A 42 3.58 5.63 -21.95
C LYS A 42 2.06 5.53 -21.80
N PHE A 43 1.49 6.28 -20.85
CA PHE A 43 0.08 6.19 -20.48
C PHE A 43 -0.78 7.36 -20.99
N PHE A 44 -0.17 8.43 -21.50
CA PHE A 44 -0.88 9.59 -22.03
C PHE A 44 -0.44 9.96 -23.45
N GLU A 45 -1.23 10.84 -24.07
CA GLU A 45 -0.99 11.32 -25.42
C GLU A 45 0.25 12.22 -25.52
N LYS A 46 1.02 12.06 -26.60
CA LYS A 46 2.26 12.83 -26.83
C LYS A 46 2.03 14.30 -27.21
N GLY A 47 0.81 14.68 -27.62
CA GLY A 47 0.49 16.03 -28.07
C GLY A 47 0.55 17.09 -26.97
N HIS A 48 0.38 16.69 -25.70
CA HIS A 48 0.35 17.60 -24.55
C HIS A 48 1.25 17.07 -23.41
N PRO A 49 2.59 17.19 -23.53
CA PRO A 49 3.53 16.59 -22.58
C PRO A 49 3.40 17.13 -21.15
N VAL A 50 3.07 18.41 -21.00
CA VAL A 50 2.85 19.02 -19.66
C VAL A 50 1.60 18.44 -19.01
N ALA A 51 0.49 18.33 -19.75
CA ALA A 51 -0.76 17.75 -19.24
C ALA A 51 -0.59 16.26 -18.89
N ALA A 52 0.15 15.51 -19.71
CA ALA A 52 0.50 14.11 -19.46
C ALA A 52 1.27 13.95 -18.14
N PHE A 53 2.30 14.77 -17.92
CA PHE A 53 3.08 14.74 -16.68
C PHE A 53 2.24 15.10 -15.46
N LEU A 54 1.47 16.21 -15.54
CA LEU A 54 0.57 16.62 -14.47
C LEU A 54 -0.46 15.53 -14.14
N SER A 55 -0.98 14.83 -15.16
CA SER A 55 -1.93 13.73 -14.96
C SER A 55 -1.29 12.53 -14.28
N THR A 56 -0.06 12.17 -14.62
CA THR A 56 0.69 11.10 -13.91
C THR A 56 0.93 11.46 -12.44
N VAL A 57 1.33 12.71 -12.16
CA VAL A 57 1.51 13.19 -10.78
C VAL A 57 0.18 13.25 -10.04
N ALA A 58 -0.92 13.59 -10.72
CA ALA A 58 -2.26 13.55 -10.15
C ALA A 58 -2.67 12.12 -9.79
N ILE A 59 -2.43 11.13 -10.66
CA ILE A 59 -2.67 9.71 -10.37
C ILE A 59 -1.87 9.26 -9.13
N PHE A 60 -0.60 9.65 -9.05
CA PHE A 60 0.23 9.39 -7.88
C PHE A 60 -0.38 9.99 -6.60
N SER A 61 -0.76 11.27 -6.67
CA SER A 61 -1.29 12.03 -5.53
C SER A 61 -2.63 11.50 -5.03
N VAL A 62 -3.51 11.08 -5.94
CA VAL A 62 -4.81 10.50 -5.58
C VAL A 62 -4.64 9.20 -4.79
N GLY A 63 -3.62 8.41 -5.11
CA GLY A 63 -3.25 7.23 -4.31
C GLY A 63 -2.94 7.55 -2.85
N PHE A 64 -2.44 8.75 -2.53
CA PHE A 64 -2.27 9.21 -1.14
C PHE A 64 -3.56 9.75 -0.53
N LEU A 65 -4.34 10.51 -1.31
CA LEU A 65 -5.60 11.10 -0.85
C LEU A 65 -6.65 10.06 -0.46
N ILE A 66 -6.60 8.87 -1.08
CA ILE A 66 -7.57 7.80 -0.79
C ILE A 66 -7.19 6.97 0.45
N ARG A 67 -5.96 7.09 0.97
CA ARG A 67 -5.50 6.29 2.13
C ARG A 67 -6.33 6.52 3.40
N PRO A 68 -6.72 7.75 3.78
CA PRO A 68 -7.60 7.96 4.94
C PRO A 68 -8.94 7.23 4.81
N LEU A 69 -9.49 7.17 3.58
CA LEU A 69 -10.71 6.41 3.31
C LEU A 69 -10.46 4.90 3.47
N GLY A 70 -9.33 4.41 2.98
CA GLY A 70 -8.88 3.04 3.21
C GLY A 70 -8.75 2.72 4.69
N ALA A 71 -8.10 3.59 5.47
CA ALA A 71 -7.93 3.45 6.91
C ALA A 71 -9.28 3.38 7.64
N PHE A 72 -10.24 4.21 7.24
CA PHE A 72 -11.59 4.16 7.79
C PHE A 72 -12.31 2.84 7.49
N VAL A 73 -12.33 2.43 6.22
CA VAL A 73 -13.05 1.21 5.77
C VAL A 73 -12.42 -0.05 6.35
N PHE A 74 -11.10 -0.21 6.21
CA PHE A 74 -10.39 -1.38 6.70
C PHE A 74 -10.18 -1.35 8.21
N GLY A 75 -10.12 -0.18 8.84
CA GLY A 75 -10.13 -0.07 10.31
C GLY A 75 -11.43 -0.64 10.88
N TRP A 76 -12.58 -0.16 10.38
CA TRP A 76 -13.89 -0.68 10.77
C TRP A 76 -14.05 -2.18 10.46
N LEU A 77 -13.56 -2.64 9.30
CA LEU A 77 -13.58 -4.06 8.94
C LEU A 77 -12.70 -4.90 9.87
N GLY A 78 -11.53 -4.38 10.26
CA GLY A 78 -10.61 -4.99 11.22
C GLY A 78 -11.25 -5.19 12.59
N ASP A 79 -12.04 -4.22 13.06
CA ASP A 79 -12.73 -4.32 14.34
C ASP A 79 -13.91 -5.31 14.30
N LYS A 80 -14.58 -5.49 13.14
CA LYS A 80 -15.70 -6.44 12.99
C LYS A 80 -15.29 -7.87 12.66
N VAL A 81 -14.38 -8.05 11.72
CA VAL A 81 -14.04 -9.36 11.11
C VAL A 81 -12.72 -9.91 11.65
N GLY A 82 -11.93 -9.05 12.31
CA GLY A 82 -10.67 -9.39 12.94
C GLY A 82 -9.47 -8.84 12.18
N ARG A 83 -8.53 -8.22 12.93
CA ARG A 83 -7.35 -7.53 12.39
C ARG A 83 -6.47 -8.40 11.49
N LYS A 84 -6.26 -9.68 11.84
CA LYS A 84 -5.44 -10.61 11.05
C LYS A 84 -6.02 -10.85 9.65
N TYR A 85 -7.34 -11.02 9.55
CA TYR A 85 -8.00 -11.26 8.27
C TYR A 85 -7.93 -10.02 7.39
N THR A 86 -8.30 -8.87 7.94
CA THR A 86 -8.24 -7.58 7.24
C THR A 86 -6.83 -7.28 6.73
N PHE A 87 -5.80 -7.52 7.55
CA PHE A 87 -4.40 -7.34 7.15
C PHE A 87 -4.03 -8.20 5.94
N ILE A 88 -4.45 -9.47 5.91
CA ILE A 88 -4.18 -10.36 4.76
C ILE A 88 -4.92 -9.86 3.51
N VAL A 89 -6.16 -9.40 3.64
CA VAL A 89 -6.95 -8.87 2.52
C VAL A 89 -6.30 -7.62 1.94
N THR A 90 -5.87 -6.67 2.79
CA THR A 90 -5.22 -5.44 2.34
C THR A 90 -3.88 -5.74 1.67
N LEU A 91 -3.04 -6.57 2.27
CA LEU A 91 -1.75 -6.97 1.72
C LEU A 91 -1.89 -7.69 0.37
N THR A 92 -2.86 -8.61 0.25
CA THR A 92 -3.13 -9.34 -0.99
C THR A 92 -3.70 -8.42 -2.07
N GLY A 93 -4.66 -7.55 -1.71
CA GLY A 93 -5.27 -6.61 -2.63
C GLY A 93 -4.26 -5.61 -3.20
N MET A 94 -3.38 -5.09 -2.34
CA MET A 94 -2.25 -4.26 -2.75
C MET A 94 -1.32 -5.02 -3.71
N GLY A 95 -0.84 -6.20 -3.33
CA GLY A 95 0.09 -6.99 -4.15
C GLY A 95 -0.50 -7.36 -5.53
N LEU A 96 -1.79 -7.72 -5.57
CA LEU A 96 -2.50 -7.98 -6.82
C LEU A 96 -2.63 -6.71 -7.68
N ALA A 97 -2.97 -5.56 -7.08
CA ALA A 97 -3.06 -4.30 -7.81
C ALA A 97 -1.70 -3.92 -8.42
N THR A 98 -0.61 -4.04 -7.66
CA THR A 98 0.75 -3.77 -8.13
C THR A 98 1.15 -4.73 -9.26
N ALA A 99 0.85 -6.02 -9.13
CA ALA A 99 1.11 -6.98 -10.20
C ALA A 99 0.32 -6.64 -11.48
N LEU A 100 -0.96 -6.28 -11.35
CA LEU A 100 -1.82 -5.90 -12.47
C LEU A 100 -1.35 -4.62 -13.16
N ILE A 101 -0.75 -3.67 -12.43
CA ILE A 101 -0.14 -2.46 -13.03
C ILE A 101 0.92 -2.84 -14.08
N GLY A 102 1.70 -3.90 -13.83
CA GLY A 102 2.70 -4.41 -14.77
C GLY A 102 2.10 -4.97 -16.08
N PHE A 103 0.83 -5.36 -16.08
CA PHE A 103 0.13 -5.87 -17.26
C PHE A 103 -0.71 -4.81 -17.98
N VAL A 104 -0.74 -3.56 -17.52
CA VAL A 104 -1.57 -2.52 -18.14
C VAL A 104 -1.02 -2.18 -19.53
N PRO A 105 -1.83 -2.27 -20.59
CA PRO A 105 -1.41 -1.88 -21.93
C PRO A 105 -1.10 -0.38 -22.00
N THR A 106 -0.23 0.01 -22.92
CA THR A 106 0.13 1.43 -23.10
C THR A 106 -0.97 2.23 -23.80
N TYR A 107 -0.85 3.57 -23.79
CA TYR A 107 -1.74 4.47 -24.52
C TYR A 107 -1.81 4.14 -26.02
N GLN A 108 -0.74 3.62 -26.61
CA GLN A 108 -0.74 3.23 -28.03
C GLN A 108 -1.67 2.05 -28.32
N SER A 109 -1.94 1.20 -27.34
CA SER A 109 -2.74 -0.02 -27.50
C SER A 109 -4.23 0.22 -27.24
N ILE A 110 -4.56 0.96 -26.17
CA ILE A 110 -5.95 1.12 -25.70
C ILE A 110 -6.34 2.58 -25.45
N GLY A 111 -5.50 3.54 -25.84
CA GLY A 111 -5.76 4.97 -25.67
C GLY A 111 -5.93 5.38 -24.21
N LEU A 112 -6.88 6.28 -23.96
CA LEU A 112 -7.14 6.87 -22.65
C LEU A 112 -7.59 5.85 -21.59
N ALA A 113 -8.07 4.67 -22.01
CA ALA A 113 -8.40 3.57 -21.10
C ALA A 113 -7.17 3.08 -20.31
N ALA A 114 -5.95 3.19 -20.86
CA ALA A 114 -4.72 2.83 -20.17
C ALA A 114 -4.52 3.65 -18.89
N ALA A 115 -4.68 4.97 -19.00
CA ALA A 115 -4.58 5.90 -17.87
C ALA A 115 -5.69 5.64 -16.84
N PHE A 116 -6.90 5.33 -17.29
CA PHE A 116 -8.02 5.03 -16.40
C PHE A 116 -7.82 3.72 -15.61
N VAL A 117 -7.33 2.66 -16.26
CA VAL A 117 -7.00 1.40 -15.59
C VAL A 117 -5.88 1.61 -14.59
N LEU A 118 -4.81 2.33 -14.97
CA LEU A 118 -3.73 2.68 -14.06
C LEU A 118 -4.24 3.46 -12.83
N PHE A 119 -5.12 4.44 -13.06
CA PHE A 119 -5.77 5.22 -12.01
C PHE A 119 -6.61 4.35 -11.07
N ALA A 120 -7.44 3.45 -11.61
CA ALA A 120 -8.27 2.56 -10.82
C ALA A 120 -7.43 1.59 -9.97
N LEU A 121 -6.37 1.01 -10.55
CA LEU A 121 -5.45 0.13 -9.80
C LEU A 121 -4.73 0.91 -8.69
N ARG A 122 -4.32 2.15 -8.96
CA ARG A 122 -3.70 3.03 -7.95
C ARG A 122 -4.66 3.40 -6.82
N LEU A 123 -5.94 3.61 -7.12
CA LEU A 123 -6.98 3.81 -6.11
C LEU A 123 -7.15 2.58 -5.21
N ILE A 124 -7.24 1.38 -5.80
CA ILE A 124 -7.36 0.13 -5.04
C ILE A 124 -6.14 -0.06 -4.16
N GLN A 125 -4.93 0.14 -4.71
CA GLN A 125 -3.69 0.04 -3.94
C GLN A 125 -3.67 1.04 -2.78
N GLY A 126 -3.99 2.31 -3.02
CA GLY A 126 -4.05 3.34 -1.97
C GLY A 126 -5.09 3.04 -0.88
N LEU A 127 -6.24 2.49 -1.25
CA LEU A 127 -7.26 2.05 -0.30
C LEU A 127 -6.74 0.92 0.59
N CYS A 128 -6.17 -0.13 0.01
CA CYS A 128 -5.62 -1.26 0.75
C CYS A 128 -4.55 -0.81 1.76
N LEU A 129 -3.65 0.08 1.31
CA LEU A 129 -2.57 0.61 2.13
C LEU A 129 -3.04 1.40 3.35
N GLY A 130 -4.15 2.15 3.21
CA GLY A 130 -4.74 2.87 4.33
C GLY A 130 -5.07 1.97 5.52
N GLY A 131 -5.51 0.74 5.25
CA GLY A 131 -5.85 -0.25 6.28
C GLY A 131 -4.70 -1.09 6.80
N GLU A 132 -3.69 -1.33 5.95
CA GLU A 132 -2.63 -2.31 6.21
C GLU A 132 -1.71 -1.89 7.36
N TYR A 133 -1.11 -0.69 7.26
CA TYR A 133 -0.11 -0.23 8.21
C TYR A 133 -0.68 -0.02 9.62
N GLY A 134 -1.84 0.63 9.72
CA GLY A 134 -2.53 0.84 10.98
C GLY A 134 -3.01 -0.47 11.61
N GLY A 135 -3.52 -1.40 10.79
CA GLY A 135 -3.93 -2.73 11.24
C GLY A 135 -2.76 -3.54 11.79
N ALA A 136 -1.62 -3.53 11.10
CA ALA A 136 -0.42 -4.25 11.52
C ALA A 136 0.17 -3.71 12.83
N ILE A 137 0.30 -2.38 12.97
CA ILE A 137 0.81 -1.77 14.20
C ILE A 137 -0.10 -2.09 15.38
N THR A 138 -1.41 -1.95 15.20
CA THR A 138 -2.35 -2.19 16.31
C THR A 138 -2.37 -3.67 16.69
N TYR A 139 -2.32 -4.58 15.71
CA TYR A 139 -2.21 -6.01 15.97
C TYR A 139 -0.92 -6.34 16.75
N VAL A 140 0.21 -5.77 16.37
CA VAL A 140 1.49 -6.00 17.07
C VAL A 140 1.46 -5.39 18.47
N ALA A 141 0.88 -4.19 18.64
CA ALA A 141 0.75 -3.55 19.94
C ALA A 141 -0.18 -4.32 20.90
N GLU A 142 -1.29 -4.88 20.41
CA GLU A 142 -2.24 -5.67 21.21
C GLU A 142 -1.63 -6.98 21.75
N HIS A 143 -0.63 -7.55 21.07
CA HIS A 143 -0.09 -8.88 21.36
C HIS A 143 1.28 -8.88 22.06
N ILE A 144 1.84 -7.71 22.36
CA ILE A 144 3.16 -7.55 22.98
C ILE A 144 3.03 -6.90 24.35
N GLU A 145 3.88 -7.34 25.29
CA GLU A 145 3.98 -6.77 26.64
C GLU A 145 4.38 -5.29 26.57
N ASP A 146 3.79 -4.46 27.46
CA ASP A 146 3.89 -2.99 27.39
C ASP A 146 5.33 -2.47 27.26
N GLU A 147 6.27 -3.11 27.94
CA GLU A 147 7.70 -2.75 27.95
C GLU A 147 8.40 -2.94 26.58
N HIS A 148 7.91 -3.86 25.75
CA HIS A 148 8.52 -4.19 24.46
C HIS A 148 7.76 -3.61 23.26
N ARG A 149 6.58 -3.00 23.47
CA ARG A 149 5.73 -2.47 22.39
C ARG A 149 6.49 -1.54 21.46
N GLY A 150 7.22 -0.57 22.01
CA GLY A 150 7.96 0.42 21.24
C GLY A 150 9.04 -0.18 20.33
N TYR A 151 9.70 -1.26 20.75
CA TYR A 151 10.72 -1.92 19.94
C TYR A 151 10.11 -2.58 18.69
N TYR A 152 9.01 -3.33 18.85
CA TYR A 152 8.39 -4.05 17.74
C TYR A 152 7.56 -3.15 16.82
N THR A 153 6.88 -2.13 17.36
CA THR A 153 6.20 -1.12 16.54
C THR A 153 7.22 -0.22 15.85
N GLY A 154 8.34 0.09 16.50
CA GLY A 154 9.46 0.83 15.92
C GLY A 154 10.09 0.10 14.74
N TRP A 155 10.26 -1.23 14.84
CA TRP A 155 10.76 -2.06 13.74
C TRP A 155 9.90 -1.93 12.47
N LEU A 156 8.57 -1.93 12.61
CA LEU A 156 7.63 -1.71 11.52
C LEU A 156 7.74 -0.31 10.89
N GLN A 157 8.18 0.68 11.65
CA GLN A 157 8.39 2.04 11.16
C GLN A 157 9.78 2.25 10.55
N THR A 158 10.77 1.44 10.93
CA THR A 158 12.10 1.44 10.29
C THR A 158 12.16 0.60 9.02
N SER A 159 11.27 -0.39 8.84
CA SER A 159 11.26 -1.22 7.63
C SER A 159 11.04 -0.45 6.30
N PRO A 160 10.21 0.61 6.21
CA PRO A 160 10.14 1.50 5.05
C PRO A 160 11.47 1.97 4.49
N THR A 161 12.43 2.29 5.37
CA THR A 161 13.72 2.86 5.00
C THR A 161 14.58 1.88 4.19
N LEU A 162 14.27 0.58 4.23
CA LEU A 162 14.93 -0.42 3.40
C LEU A 162 14.36 -0.48 1.97
N GLY A 163 13.20 0.13 1.73
CA GLY A 163 12.53 0.16 0.43
C GLY A 163 12.82 1.41 -0.42
N ILE A 164 13.61 2.36 0.10
CA ILE A 164 14.01 3.62 -0.56
C ILE A 164 15.53 3.64 -0.68
#